data_AF-A0A6G3MKQ6-F1
#
_entry.id   AF-A0A6G3MKQ6-F1
#
_cell.length_a   1.000
_cell.length_b   1.000
_cell.length_c   1.000
_cell.angle_alpha   90.00
_cell.angle_beta   90.00
_cell.angle_gamma   90.00
#
_symmetry.space_group_name_H-M   'P 1'
#
loop_
_entity.id
_entity.type
_entity.pdbx_description
1 polymer ?
#
loop_
_entity_poly.entity_id
_entity_poly.type
_entity_poly.pdbx_seq_one_letter_code
_entity_poly.pdbx_strand_id
1 'polypeptide(L)'
;LENIVLELRTQGECSILNKTPPLVLSKLKFGNIQTCLRVASSDSNIIFGTITYNTGATQRDTISVVLDEIRLDLIEYIQDWKCLPDDFHKMWMDFEWENKVSVSVKLTDFKELITAVIDKTHMILVSQDDYQSDCKFMVVNLYCKNRFGDEALANLSLEKQNDPSGVVGQVRIRAKTQSMAINIGQRFAEYLKKELI
;
A
#
# COMPACT_ATOMS: atom_id res chain seq x y z
N LEU A 1 26.39 -19.86 16.81
CA LEU A 1 26.05 -18.48 17.22
C LEU A 1 25.29 -18.59 18.52
N GLU A 2 25.70 -17.85 19.53
CA GLU A 2 25.08 -17.88 20.85
C GLU A 2 24.43 -16.54 21.15
N ASN A 3 23.38 -16.54 21.99
CA ASN A 3 22.66 -15.34 22.41
C ASN A 3 22.24 -14.45 21.24
N ILE A 4 21.65 -15.04 20.20
CA ILE A 4 21.07 -14.29 19.10
C ILE A 4 19.83 -13.55 19.61
N VAL A 5 19.89 -12.23 19.63
CA VAL A 5 18.79 -11.35 20.04
C VAL A 5 18.40 -10.47 18.87
N LEU A 6 17.11 -10.50 18.53
CA LEU A 6 16.51 -9.58 17.59
C LEU A 6 15.92 -8.39 18.35
N GLU A 7 16.49 -7.21 18.14
CA GLU A 7 15.96 -5.96 18.65
C GLU A 7 15.24 -5.20 17.53
N LEU A 8 13.92 -5.14 17.63
CA LEU A 8 13.09 -4.38 16.69
C LEU A 8 12.73 -3.02 17.31
N ARG A 9 12.58 -2.04 16.43
CA ARG A 9 12.06 -0.70 16.71
C ARG A 9 11.06 -0.35 15.63
N THR A 10 10.18 0.60 15.96
CA THR A 10 9.12 1.04 15.08
C THR A 10 9.16 2.55 14.90
N GLN A 11 8.76 2.99 13.71
CA GLN A 11 8.41 4.36 13.39
C GLN A 11 6.95 4.37 12.91
N GLY A 12 6.21 5.43 13.26
CA GLY A 12 4.75 5.50 13.06
C GLY A 12 3.97 5.05 14.29
N GLU A 13 2.66 4.85 14.14
CA GLU A 13 1.79 4.43 15.24
C GLU A 13 1.70 2.89 15.36
N CYS A 14 2.85 2.23 15.45
CA CYS A 14 2.94 0.81 15.75
C CYS A 14 3.89 0.53 16.92
N SER A 15 3.58 -0.50 17.71
CA SER A 15 4.31 -0.87 18.92
C SER A 15 4.54 -2.38 18.98
N ILE A 16 5.74 -2.77 19.40
CA ILE A 16 6.11 -4.17 19.63
C ILE A 16 5.56 -4.61 20.99
N LEU A 17 4.75 -5.66 20.99
CA LEU A 17 4.04 -6.14 22.18
C LEU A 17 4.87 -7.10 23.03
N ASN A 18 5.80 -7.83 22.42
CA ASN A 18 6.61 -8.83 23.09
C ASN A 18 8.07 -8.75 22.65
N LYS A 19 8.96 -9.01 23.61
CA LYS A 19 10.38 -9.25 23.34
C LYS A 19 10.60 -10.73 23.09
N THR A 20 11.38 -11.05 22.08
CA THR A 20 11.76 -12.43 21.78
C THR A 20 12.88 -12.88 22.71
N PRO A 21 12.81 -14.08 23.30
CA PRO A 21 13.94 -14.63 24.04
C PRO A 21 15.17 -14.88 23.13
N PRO A 22 16.39 -14.83 23.66
CA PRO A 22 17.60 -15.12 22.91
C PRO A 22 17.60 -16.55 22.35
N LEU A 23 18.14 -16.73 21.15
CA LEU A 23 18.25 -18.01 20.47
C LEU A 23 19.71 -18.48 20.40
N VAL A 24 19.92 -19.80 20.42
CA VAL A 24 21.21 -20.43 20.11
C VAL A 24 21.09 -21.18 18.78
N LEU A 25 21.99 -20.89 17.83
CA LEU A 25 22.04 -21.57 16.54
C LEU A 25 23.33 -22.36 16.38
N SER A 26 23.17 -23.67 16.16
CA SER A 26 24.27 -24.54 15.72
C SER A 26 24.65 -24.25 14.27
N LYS A 27 25.85 -24.69 13.87
CA LYS A 27 26.37 -24.52 12.51
C LYS A 27 25.37 -25.05 11.47
N LEU A 28 25.09 -24.23 10.44
CA LEU A 28 24.17 -24.53 9.34
C LEU A 28 22.73 -24.87 9.75
N LYS A 29 22.29 -24.43 10.94
CA LYS A 29 20.90 -24.57 11.40
C LYS A 29 20.15 -23.24 11.32
N PHE A 30 18.83 -23.35 11.27
CA PHE A 30 17.89 -22.23 11.23
C PHE A 30 17.10 -22.15 12.53
N GLY A 31 16.57 -20.96 12.83
CA GLY A 31 15.66 -20.73 13.94
C GLY A 31 14.69 -19.62 13.63
N ASN A 32 13.52 -19.67 14.24
CA ASN A 32 12.42 -18.74 13.99
C ASN A 32 12.23 -17.82 15.19
N ILE A 33 12.04 -16.54 14.92
CA ILE A 33 11.71 -15.51 15.90
C ILE A 33 10.35 -14.93 15.51
N GLN A 34 9.41 -14.92 16.45
CA GLN A 34 8.09 -14.33 16.25
C GLN A 34 7.87 -13.17 17.22
N THR A 35 7.46 -12.02 16.67
CA THR A 35 7.01 -10.86 17.45
C THR A 35 5.58 -10.51 17.07
N CYS A 36 4.84 -9.94 18.00
CA CYS A 36 3.50 -9.42 17.82
C CYS A 36 3.57 -7.89 17.82
N LEU A 37 2.89 -7.29 16.86
CA LEU A 37 2.81 -5.85 16.70
C LEU A 37 1.38 -5.40 16.96
N ARG A 38 1.22 -4.31 17.71
CA ARG A 38 -0.02 -3.55 17.76
C ARG A 38 0.14 -2.36 16.84
N VAL A 39 -0.74 -2.28 15.86
CA VAL A 39 -0.82 -1.20 14.88
C VAL A 39 -2.05 -0.36 15.21
N ALA A 40 -1.89 0.95 15.33
CA ALA A 40 -2.96 1.88 15.66
C ALA A 40 -3.42 2.73 14.46
N SER A 41 -2.52 3.06 13.53
CA SER A 41 -2.82 3.79 12.28
C SER A 41 -2.20 3.07 11.09
N SER A 42 -2.64 3.34 9.85
CA SER A 42 -1.96 2.87 8.64
C SER A 42 -0.75 3.71 8.21
N ASP A 43 -0.48 4.82 8.89
CA ASP A 43 0.52 5.79 8.44
C ASP A 43 1.95 5.44 8.84
N SER A 44 2.82 5.44 7.83
CA SER A 44 4.29 5.44 7.99
C SER A 44 4.82 4.37 8.95
N ASN A 45 4.19 3.19 9.00
CA ASN A 45 4.63 2.12 9.87
C ASN A 45 5.87 1.42 9.28
N ILE A 46 7.02 1.75 9.83
CA ILE A 46 8.31 1.14 9.46
C ILE A 46 8.81 0.35 10.67
N ILE A 47 9.18 -0.91 10.42
CA ILE A 47 9.88 -1.74 11.38
C ILE A 47 11.32 -1.81 10.94
N PHE A 48 12.23 -1.54 11.85
CA PHE A 48 13.66 -1.66 11.61
C PHE A 48 14.29 -2.29 12.85
N GLY A 49 15.47 -2.86 12.68
CA GLY A 49 16.06 -3.55 13.81
C GLY A 49 17.43 -4.10 13.54
N THR A 50 17.92 -4.78 14.57
CA THR A 50 19.29 -5.25 14.63
C THR A 50 19.30 -6.64 15.23
N ILE A 51 20.10 -7.53 14.65
CA ILE A 51 20.42 -8.82 15.26
C ILE A 51 21.76 -8.69 15.96
N THR A 52 21.80 -9.02 17.25
CA THR A 52 23.05 -9.13 18.01
C THR A 52 23.32 -10.58 18.37
N TYR A 53 24.58 -11.01 18.34
CA TYR A 53 24.97 -12.37 18.74
C TYR A 53 26.44 -12.46 19.17
N ASN A 54 26.75 -13.54 19.89
CA ASN A 54 28.11 -13.86 20.33
C ASN A 54 28.72 -14.99 19.49
N THR A 55 30.02 -14.91 19.24
CA THR A 55 30.81 -16.01 18.66
C THR A 55 31.61 -16.71 19.76
N GLY A 56 31.57 -18.05 19.80
CA GLY A 56 32.08 -18.86 20.92
C GLY A 56 33.60 -18.97 21.02
N ALA A 57 34.38 -18.10 20.34
CA ALA A 57 35.83 -18.21 20.28
C ALA A 57 36.50 -17.01 20.97
N THR A 58 36.71 -17.13 22.28
CA THR A 58 37.77 -16.46 23.05
C THR A 58 37.76 -14.94 23.24
N GLN A 59 36.94 -14.17 22.54
CA GLN A 59 36.56 -12.80 22.93
C GLN A 59 35.03 -12.68 22.82
N ARG A 60 34.36 -12.15 23.85
CA ARG A 60 32.91 -11.91 23.84
C ARG A 60 32.59 -10.69 22.98
N ASP A 61 33.01 -10.72 21.72
CA ASP A 61 32.66 -9.69 20.77
C ASP A 61 31.21 -9.92 20.38
N THR A 62 30.32 -9.06 20.90
CA THR A 62 28.94 -8.99 20.46
C THR A 62 28.94 -8.37 19.08
N ILE A 63 28.63 -9.18 18.07
CA ILE A 63 28.47 -8.72 16.69
C ILE A 63 27.06 -8.20 16.53
N SER A 64 26.93 -7.10 15.80
CA SER A 64 25.67 -6.41 15.55
C SER A 64 25.45 -6.28 14.04
N VAL A 65 24.32 -6.78 13.56
CA VAL A 65 23.93 -6.76 12.15
C VAL A 65 22.65 -5.94 12.02
N VAL A 66 22.75 -4.80 11.33
CA VAL A 66 21.58 -3.95 11.02
C VAL A 66 20.77 -4.63 9.92
N LEU A 67 19.46 -4.73 10.13
CA LEU A 67 18.53 -5.28 9.17
C LEU A 67 17.97 -4.19 8.26
N ASP A 68 17.53 -4.60 7.08
CA ASP A 68 16.78 -3.73 6.18
C ASP A 68 15.41 -3.38 6.78
N GLU A 69 14.90 -2.23 6.38
CA GLU A 69 13.61 -1.73 6.86
C GLU A 69 12.45 -2.52 6.25
N ILE A 70 11.49 -2.90 7.10
CA ILE A 70 10.23 -3.49 6.67
C ILE A 70 9.16 -2.41 6.74
N ARG A 71 8.59 -2.07 5.59
CA ARG A 71 7.47 -1.12 5.47
C ARG A 71 6.17 -1.89 5.51
N LEU A 72 5.31 -1.59 6.48
CA LEU A 72 3.98 -2.19 6.55
C LEU A 72 3.05 -1.43 5.60
N ASP A 73 2.62 -2.09 4.53
CA ASP A 73 1.49 -1.64 3.73
C ASP A 73 0.20 -2.25 4.27
N LEU A 74 -0.74 -1.39 4.67
CA LEU A 74 -1.99 -1.79 5.32
C LEU A 74 -3.21 -1.52 4.44
N ILE A 75 -2.98 -1.28 3.14
CA ILE A 75 -4.04 -1.15 2.13
C ILE A 75 -4.90 -2.42 2.04
N GLU A 76 -4.35 -3.60 2.34
CA GLU A 76 -5.14 -4.84 2.36
C GLU A 76 -6.28 -4.85 3.39
N TYR A 77 -6.28 -3.91 4.34
CA TYR A 77 -7.37 -3.72 5.31
C TYR A 77 -8.41 -2.68 4.87
N ILE A 78 -8.45 -2.34 3.58
CA ILE A 78 -9.55 -1.57 3.00
C ILE A 78 -10.86 -2.37 3.15
N GLN A 79 -11.90 -1.65 3.55
CA GLN A 79 -13.25 -2.18 3.66
C GLN A 79 -14.20 -1.41 2.74
N ASP A 80 -15.27 -2.07 2.33
CA ASP A 80 -16.32 -1.46 1.53
C ASP A 80 -17.12 -0.46 2.37
N TRP A 81 -16.80 0.82 2.22
CA TRP A 81 -17.54 1.94 2.81
C TRP A 81 -18.14 2.78 1.71
N LYS A 82 -19.44 3.08 1.80
CA LYS A 82 -20.11 3.96 0.84
C LYS A 82 -19.65 5.41 1.03
N CYS A 83 -19.47 6.12 -0.08
CA CYS A 83 -19.17 7.55 -0.11
C CYS A 83 -20.14 8.21 -1.07
N LEU A 84 -20.85 9.24 -0.59
CA LEU A 84 -21.76 10.03 -1.42
C LEU A 84 -20.96 11.03 -2.27
N PRO A 85 -21.46 11.44 -3.45
CA PRO A 85 -20.78 12.43 -4.29
C PRO A 85 -20.41 13.72 -3.56
N ASP A 86 -21.32 14.26 -2.73
CA ASP A 86 -21.06 15.49 -1.96
C ASP A 86 -19.92 15.31 -0.94
N ASP A 87 -19.87 14.15 -0.26
CA ASP A 87 -18.80 13.81 0.67
C ASP A 87 -17.46 13.68 -0.06
N PHE A 88 -17.46 13.05 -1.25
CA PHE A 88 -16.27 12.97 -2.09
C PHE A 88 -15.76 14.35 -2.46
N HIS A 89 -16.62 15.26 -2.92
CA HIS A 89 -16.21 16.61 -3.30
C HIS A 89 -15.64 17.40 -2.12
N LYS A 90 -16.27 17.30 -0.95
CA LYS A 90 -15.77 17.91 0.27
C LYS A 90 -14.40 17.36 0.65
N MET A 91 -14.28 16.03 0.79
CA MET A 91 -13.00 15.39 1.12
C MET A 91 -11.92 15.67 0.07
N TRP A 92 -12.29 15.75 -1.21
CA TRP A 92 -11.37 16.06 -2.30
C TRP A 92 -10.76 17.46 -2.18
N MET A 93 -11.51 18.43 -1.64
CA MET A 93 -11.00 19.76 -1.32
C MET A 93 -10.16 19.76 -0.05
N ASP A 94 -10.56 18.97 0.95
CA ASP A 94 -9.93 18.94 2.27
C ASP A 94 -8.60 18.17 2.32
N PHE A 95 -8.43 17.12 1.48
CA PHE A 95 -7.25 16.26 1.55
C PHE A 95 -5.99 16.93 1.03
N GLU A 96 -4.95 17.00 1.86
CA GLU A 96 -3.74 17.78 1.59
C GLU A 96 -2.78 17.09 0.61
N TRP A 97 -2.66 15.76 0.70
CA TRP A 97 -1.66 15.01 -0.05
C TRP A 97 -2.22 14.50 -1.38
N GLU A 98 -1.42 14.61 -2.43
CA GLU A 98 -1.75 14.12 -3.77
C GLU A 98 -0.61 13.29 -4.36
N ASN A 99 -0.96 12.18 -5.00
CA ASN A 99 -0.08 11.38 -5.81
C ASN A 99 -0.69 11.18 -7.20
N LYS A 100 0.15 11.15 -8.25
CA LYS A 100 -0.29 11.03 -9.64
C LYS A 100 0.31 9.79 -10.28
N VAL A 101 -0.53 9.00 -10.93
CA VAL A 101 -0.13 7.79 -11.65
C VAL A 101 -0.58 7.91 -13.09
N SER A 102 0.34 7.77 -14.04
CA SER A 102 -0.01 7.74 -15.46
C SER A 102 -0.61 6.38 -15.83
N VAL A 103 -1.62 6.42 -16.69
CA VAL A 103 -2.29 5.23 -17.24
C VAL A 103 -1.88 5.08 -18.69
N SER A 104 -1.44 3.89 -19.07
CA SER A 104 -1.20 3.50 -20.47
C SER A 104 -1.37 1.99 -20.58
N VAL A 105 -2.53 1.57 -21.06
CA VAL A 105 -2.95 0.17 -21.07
C VAL A 105 -3.48 -0.20 -22.45
N LYS A 106 -3.26 -1.42 -22.93
CA LYS A 106 -3.76 -1.85 -24.24
C LYS A 106 -5.26 -2.16 -24.26
N LEU A 107 -5.86 -2.35 -23.08
CA LEU A 107 -7.28 -2.59 -22.92
C LEU A 107 -8.09 -1.38 -23.40
N THR A 108 -9.10 -1.64 -24.23
CA THR A 108 -9.94 -0.60 -24.85
C THR A 108 -11.30 -0.47 -24.18
N ASP A 109 -11.75 -1.49 -23.44
CA ASP A 109 -13.02 -1.46 -22.73
C ASP A 109 -12.86 -0.77 -21.36
N PHE A 110 -13.56 0.34 -21.21
CA PHE A 110 -13.54 1.13 -19.99
C PHE A 110 -14.18 0.41 -18.80
N LYS A 111 -15.24 -0.37 -19.02
CA LYS A 111 -15.94 -1.08 -17.96
C LYS A 111 -15.08 -2.21 -17.43
N GLU A 112 -14.40 -2.94 -18.32
CA GLU A 112 -13.43 -3.98 -17.95
C GLU A 112 -12.26 -3.37 -17.17
N LEU A 113 -11.71 -2.24 -17.64
CA LEU A 113 -10.62 -1.54 -16.96
C LEU A 113 -11.02 -1.11 -15.54
N ILE A 114 -12.19 -0.49 -15.38
CA ILE A 114 -12.65 -0.02 -14.07
C ILE A 114 -12.99 -1.17 -13.15
N THR A 115 -13.63 -2.23 -13.65
CA THR A 115 -13.92 -3.42 -12.85
C THR A 115 -12.64 -4.04 -12.30
N ALA A 116 -11.60 -4.14 -13.14
CA ALA A 116 -10.34 -4.72 -12.72
C ALA A 116 -9.56 -3.79 -11.78
N VAL A 117 -9.61 -2.47 -11.98
CA VAL A 117 -9.07 -1.49 -11.01
C VAL A 117 -9.77 -1.62 -9.65
N ILE A 118 -11.09 -1.71 -9.62
CA ILE A 118 -11.88 -1.85 -8.39
C ILE A 118 -11.50 -3.14 -7.65
N ASP A 119 -11.43 -4.27 -8.37
CA ASP A 119 -11.04 -5.56 -7.81
C ASP A 119 -9.65 -5.51 -7.16
N LYS A 120 -8.68 -4.92 -7.86
CA LYS A 120 -7.29 -4.88 -7.39
C LYS A 120 -7.05 -3.85 -6.31
N THR A 121 -7.74 -2.72 -6.33
CA THR A 121 -7.53 -1.62 -5.36
C THR A 121 -8.47 -1.70 -4.16
N HIS A 122 -9.52 -2.53 -4.23
CA HIS A 122 -10.64 -2.58 -3.27
C HIS A 122 -11.31 -1.21 -3.05
N MET A 123 -11.16 -0.28 -4.00
CA MET A 123 -11.85 1.00 -3.94
C MET A 123 -13.24 0.87 -4.52
N ILE A 124 -14.19 1.60 -3.96
CA ILE A 124 -15.58 1.63 -4.42
C ILE A 124 -15.83 2.82 -5.35
N LEU A 125 -16.74 2.65 -6.29
CA LEU A 125 -17.18 3.71 -7.19
C LEU A 125 -18.10 4.69 -6.46
N VAL A 126 -17.85 5.99 -6.60
CA VAL A 126 -18.60 7.06 -5.90
C VAL A 126 -19.90 7.42 -6.62
N SER A 127 -19.90 7.47 -7.96
CA SER A 127 -21.12 7.67 -8.75
C SER A 127 -21.39 6.44 -9.62
N GLN A 128 -22.59 5.87 -9.51
CA GLN A 128 -23.05 4.77 -10.36
C GLN A 128 -23.72 5.32 -11.62
N ASP A 129 -23.06 6.27 -12.29
CA ASP A 129 -23.58 6.77 -13.55
C ASP A 129 -23.51 5.65 -14.60
N ASP A 130 -24.56 5.53 -15.40
CA ASP A 130 -24.66 4.50 -16.43
C ASP A 130 -23.54 4.71 -17.46
N TYR A 131 -22.62 3.75 -17.55
CA TYR A 131 -21.50 3.81 -18.48
C TYR A 131 -22.04 3.77 -19.92
N GLN A 132 -22.00 4.90 -20.62
CA GLN A 132 -22.26 4.90 -22.06
C GLN A 132 -21.14 4.15 -22.78
N SER A 133 -21.50 3.10 -23.53
CA SER A 133 -20.56 2.17 -24.16
C SER A 133 -19.69 2.81 -25.25
N ASP A 134 -20.10 3.96 -25.80
CA ASP A 134 -19.46 4.61 -26.96
C ASP A 134 -18.80 5.96 -26.64
N CYS A 135 -18.28 6.13 -25.43
CA CYS A 135 -17.52 7.33 -25.08
C CYS A 135 -16.03 7.18 -25.41
N LYS A 136 -15.43 8.26 -25.95
CA LYS A 136 -13.98 8.40 -26.14
C LYS A 136 -13.24 8.71 -24.83
N PHE A 137 -13.89 9.44 -23.93
CA PHE A 137 -13.32 9.87 -22.65
C PHE A 137 -14.14 9.30 -21.50
N MET A 138 -13.49 9.04 -20.37
CA MET A 138 -14.15 8.64 -19.14
C MET A 138 -13.47 9.28 -17.94
N VAL A 139 -14.29 9.77 -17.01
CA VAL A 139 -13.84 10.23 -15.70
C VAL A 139 -14.61 9.47 -14.64
N VAL A 140 -13.91 8.84 -13.70
CA VAL A 140 -14.54 8.14 -12.57
C VAL A 140 -13.88 8.52 -11.26
N ASN A 141 -14.71 8.55 -10.21
CA ASN A 141 -14.29 8.81 -8.84
C ASN A 141 -14.41 7.53 -8.03
N LEU A 142 -13.32 7.17 -7.35
CA LEU A 142 -13.24 6.04 -6.45
C LEU A 142 -12.93 6.50 -5.03
N TYR A 143 -13.40 5.75 -4.04
CA TYR A 143 -13.16 5.99 -2.62
C TYR A 143 -12.77 4.69 -1.92
N CYS A 144 -11.89 4.78 -0.93
CA CYS A 144 -11.71 3.70 0.02
C CYS A 144 -11.48 4.23 1.43
N LYS A 145 -11.75 3.34 2.39
CA LYS A 145 -11.48 3.54 3.80
C LYS A 145 -10.97 2.24 4.41
N ASN A 146 -9.92 2.32 5.21
CA ASN A 146 -9.40 1.15 5.92
C ASN A 146 -10.05 0.99 7.31
N ARG A 147 -9.78 -0.14 7.98
CA ARG A 147 -10.26 -0.40 9.35
C ARG A 147 -9.80 0.60 10.41
N PHE A 148 -8.74 1.35 10.14
CA PHE A 148 -8.18 2.37 11.05
C PHE A 148 -8.87 3.72 10.87
N GLY A 149 -9.74 3.85 9.86
CA GLY A 149 -10.46 5.07 9.56
C GLY A 149 -9.75 6.01 8.59
N ASP A 150 -8.60 5.59 8.03
CA ASP A 150 -7.88 6.36 7.03
C ASP A 150 -8.56 6.22 5.67
N GLU A 151 -8.61 7.33 4.95
CA GLU A 151 -9.43 7.49 3.74
C GLU A 151 -8.56 7.93 2.57
N ALA A 152 -8.87 7.40 1.38
CA ALA A 152 -8.27 7.83 0.14
C ALA A 152 -9.32 7.98 -0.96
N LEU A 153 -9.05 8.92 -1.86
CA LEU A 153 -9.86 9.27 -3.02
C LEU A 153 -9.02 9.04 -4.26
N ALA A 154 -9.61 8.55 -5.33
CA ALA A 154 -8.97 8.50 -6.64
C ALA A 154 -9.90 9.07 -7.71
N ASN A 155 -9.36 9.98 -8.52
CA ASN A 155 -10.01 10.45 -9.74
C ASN A 155 -9.23 9.91 -10.93
N LEU A 156 -9.90 9.09 -11.74
CA LEU A 156 -9.33 8.53 -12.97
C LEU A 156 -9.87 9.34 -14.14
N SER A 157 -8.99 9.86 -14.98
CA SER A 157 -9.33 10.57 -16.21
C SER A 157 -8.66 9.86 -17.38
N LEU A 158 -9.46 9.25 -18.24
CA LEU A 158 -9.05 8.29 -19.25
C LEU A 158 -9.54 8.69 -20.65
N GLU A 159 -8.76 8.36 -21.67
CA GLU A 159 -9.04 8.58 -23.09
C GLU A 159 -8.70 7.31 -23.88
N LYS A 160 -9.62 6.86 -24.74
CA LYS A 160 -9.35 5.85 -25.76
C LYS A 160 -8.52 6.48 -26.87
N GLN A 161 -7.39 5.87 -27.21
CA GLN A 161 -6.61 6.28 -28.37
C GLN A 161 -7.29 5.83 -29.68
N ASN A 162 -7.02 6.55 -30.77
CA ASN A 162 -7.56 6.23 -32.10
C ASN A 162 -6.81 5.03 -32.69
N ASP A 163 -7.51 3.98 -33.15
CA ASP A 163 -6.97 2.78 -33.84
C ASP A 163 -6.05 1.92 -32.94
N PRO A 164 -6.31 0.61 -32.75
CA PRO A 164 -6.24 -0.13 -31.48
C PRO A 164 -4.93 0.05 -30.71
N SER A 165 -4.87 1.13 -29.93
CA SER A 165 -3.70 1.55 -29.15
C SER A 165 -3.99 1.62 -27.65
N GLY A 166 -5.22 1.27 -27.25
CA GLY A 166 -5.64 1.12 -25.87
C GLY A 166 -6.14 2.42 -25.23
N VAL A 167 -6.00 2.51 -23.91
CA VAL A 167 -6.46 3.63 -23.07
C VAL A 167 -5.25 4.29 -22.42
N VAL A 168 -5.23 5.62 -22.47
CA VAL A 168 -4.27 6.45 -21.73
C VAL A 168 -4.97 7.40 -20.79
N GLY A 169 -4.23 7.93 -19.82
CA GLY A 169 -4.78 8.93 -18.92
C GLY A 169 -3.95 9.10 -17.66
N GLN A 170 -4.63 9.53 -16.61
CA GLN A 170 -4.03 9.72 -15.29
C GLN A 170 -5.00 9.32 -14.18
N VAL A 171 -4.43 8.84 -13.08
CA VAL A 171 -5.09 8.69 -11.80
C VAL A 171 -4.51 9.73 -10.86
N ARG A 172 -5.35 10.59 -10.29
CA ARG A 172 -5.01 11.48 -9.19
C ARG A 172 -5.53 10.86 -7.90
N ILE A 173 -4.64 10.53 -6.98
CA ILE A 173 -4.97 9.95 -5.69
C ILE A 173 -4.78 11.03 -4.64
N ARG A 174 -5.78 11.27 -3.78
CA ARG A 174 -5.68 12.18 -2.64
C ARG A 174 -5.96 11.44 -1.33
N ALA A 175 -5.25 11.83 -0.27
CA ALA A 175 -5.45 11.29 1.08
C ALA A 175 -5.10 12.34 2.14
N LYS A 176 -5.53 12.10 3.39
CA LYS A 176 -5.12 12.91 4.55
C LYS A 176 -3.62 12.84 4.82
N THR A 177 -2.98 11.75 4.44
CA THR A 177 -1.57 11.50 4.73
C THR A 177 -0.77 11.13 3.48
N GLN A 178 0.51 11.48 3.50
CA GLN A 178 1.42 11.19 2.39
C GLN A 178 1.55 9.70 2.13
N SER A 179 1.68 8.89 3.19
CA SER A 179 1.85 7.45 3.07
C SER A 179 0.68 6.78 2.36
N MET A 180 -0.55 7.13 2.73
CA MET A 180 -1.74 6.59 2.09
C MET A 180 -1.79 6.95 0.60
N ALA A 181 -1.54 8.21 0.24
CA ALA A 181 -1.53 8.65 -1.16
C ALA A 181 -0.45 7.93 -1.99
N ILE A 182 0.74 7.72 -1.42
CA ILE A 182 1.84 6.99 -2.07
C ILE A 182 1.48 5.52 -2.24
N ASN A 183 1.08 4.83 -1.18
CA ASN A 183 0.85 3.39 -1.21
C ASN A 183 -0.30 3.03 -2.17
N ILE A 184 -1.41 3.79 -2.15
CA ILE A 184 -2.52 3.56 -3.09
C ILE A 184 -2.04 3.79 -4.52
N GLY A 185 -1.27 4.85 -4.77
CA GLY A 185 -0.71 5.11 -6.09
C GLY A 185 0.28 4.03 -6.55
N GLN A 186 1.07 3.43 -5.65
CA GLN A 186 1.90 2.27 -5.98
C GLN A 186 1.05 1.09 -6.43
N ARG A 187 -0.06 0.80 -5.74
CA ARG A 187 -1.00 -0.27 -6.12
C ARG A 187 -1.62 -0.05 -7.50
N PHE A 188 -2.03 1.19 -7.81
CA PHE A 188 -2.43 1.57 -9.16
C PHE A 188 -1.29 1.35 -10.16
N ALA A 189 -0.08 1.83 -9.87
CA ALA A 189 1.05 1.74 -10.77
C ALA A 189 1.48 0.28 -11.04
N GLU A 190 1.45 -0.58 -10.02
CA GLU A 190 1.76 -2.00 -10.14
C GLU A 190 0.78 -2.70 -11.08
N TYR A 191 -0.52 -2.47 -10.87
CA TYR A 191 -1.56 -3.08 -11.71
C TYR A 191 -1.50 -2.57 -13.15
N LEU A 192 -1.46 -1.26 -13.33
CA LEU A 192 -1.47 -0.62 -14.65
C LEU A 192 -0.18 -0.89 -15.45
N LYS A 193 0.93 -1.25 -14.80
CA LYS A 193 2.18 -1.66 -15.47
C LYS A 193 2.27 -3.16 -15.77
N LYS A 194 1.69 -4.04 -14.94
CA LYS A 194 1.96 -5.49 -15.01
C LYS A 194 0.93 -6.30 -15.80
N GLU A 195 -0.34 -5.92 -15.84
CA GLU A 195 -1.40 -6.80 -16.38
C GLU A 195 -2.02 -6.34 -17.71
N LEU A 196 -1.65 -5.18 -18.25
CA LEU A 196 -2.31 -4.61 -19.42
C LEU A 196 -1.36 -4.15 -20.55
N ILE A 197 -0.12 -4.66 -20.54
CA ILE A 197 0.85 -4.57 -21.66
C ILE A 197 0.76 -5.84 -22.49
#